data_AF-A0A520HV47-F1
#
_entry.id   AF-A0A520HV47-F1
#
_cell.length_a   1.000
_cell.length_b   1.000
_cell.length_c   1.000
_cell.angle_alpha   90.00
_cell.angle_beta   90.00
_cell.angle_gamma   90.00
#
_symmetry.space_group_name_H-M   'P 1'
#
loop_
_entity.id
_entity.type
_entity.pdbx_description
1 polymer ?
#
loop_
_entity_poly.entity_id
_entity_poly.type
_entity_poly.pdbx_seq_one_letter_code
_entity_poly.pdbx_strand_id
1 'polypeptide(L)'
;MIATTKAALAALLLLGAGGVAVVATRGDSTEQAAVKTMPLTITSPNGAHAFKVEIAKSAAEQARGLMYRTDLKPDGGMIFWP
;
A
#
# COMPACT_ATOMS: atom_id res chain seq x y z
N MET A 1 -39.33 -18.62 -10.09
CA MET A 1 -39.80 -18.76 -11.49
C MET A 1 -38.65 -18.36 -12.39
N ILE A 2 -38.27 -19.27 -13.27
CA ILE A 2 -37.04 -19.26 -14.08
C ILE A 2 -37.33 -18.48 -15.36
N ALA A 3 -36.52 -17.46 -15.67
CA ALA A 3 -36.54 -16.80 -16.98
C ALA A 3 -35.13 -16.86 -17.60
N THR A 4 -35.03 -17.84 -18.47
CA THR A 4 -33.95 -18.35 -19.32
C THR A 4 -33.27 -17.27 -20.19
N THR A 5 -31.95 -17.21 -20.07
CA THR A 5 -30.91 -16.99 -21.11
C THR A 5 -31.34 -16.51 -22.51
N LYS A 6 -30.84 -15.33 -22.92
CA LYS A 6 -30.50 -15.01 -24.31
C LYS A 6 -29.00 -14.81 -24.42
N ALA A 7 -28.28 -15.89 -24.72
CA ALA A 7 -26.90 -15.84 -25.17
C ALA A 7 -26.90 -15.33 -26.63
N ALA A 8 -26.41 -14.12 -26.85
CA ALA A 8 -26.06 -13.67 -28.19
C ALA A 8 -24.60 -14.06 -28.45
N LEU A 9 -24.43 -15.23 -29.06
CA LEU A 9 -23.19 -15.59 -29.77
C LEU A 9 -23.05 -14.63 -30.96
N ALA A 10 -22.11 -13.69 -30.89
CA ALA A 10 -21.63 -12.95 -32.06
C ALA A 10 -20.28 -13.53 -32.47
N ALA A 11 -20.20 -13.85 -33.75
CA ALA A 11 -19.31 -14.80 -34.36
C ALA A 11 -17.83 -14.38 -34.39
N LEU A 12 -16.99 -15.39 -34.23
CA LEU A 12 -15.60 -15.47 -34.63
C LEU A 12 -15.48 -15.18 -36.14
N LEU A 13 -14.61 -14.25 -36.55
CA LEU A 13 -13.85 -14.28 -37.82
C LEU A 13 -12.96 -13.03 -37.92
N LEU A 14 -11.66 -13.20 -37.70
CA LEU A 14 -10.57 -12.73 -38.57
C LEU A 14 -9.23 -12.99 -37.86
N LEU A 15 -8.56 -14.06 -38.31
CA LEU A 15 -7.11 -14.24 -38.13
C LEU A 15 -6.41 -13.07 -38.85
N GLY A 16 -6.00 -12.07 -38.08
CA GLY A 16 -5.04 -11.04 -38.47
C GLY A 16 -3.88 -11.10 -37.48
N ALA A 17 -2.66 -11.29 -38.01
CA ALA A 17 -1.45 -11.50 -37.24
C ALA A 17 -1.16 -10.38 -36.23
N GLY A 18 -0.80 -10.78 -35.01
CA GLY A 18 0.07 -10.01 -34.11
C GLY A 18 -0.57 -8.83 -33.38
N GLY A 19 -1.36 -9.10 -32.33
CA GLY A 19 -1.78 -8.04 -31.41
C GLY A 19 -2.59 -8.56 -30.24
N VAL A 20 -1.91 -9.14 -29.23
CA VAL A 20 -2.57 -9.48 -27.97
C VAL A 20 -2.88 -8.18 -27.24
N ALA A 21 -4.13 -7.72 -27.27
CA ALA A 21 -4.57 -6.60 -26.46
C ALA A 21 -4.65 -7.04 -24.99
N VAL A 22 -3.55 -6.88 -24.25
CA VAL A 22 -3.53 -7.05 -22.80
C VAL A 22 -4.26 -5.85 -22.18
N VAL A 23 -5.51 -6.06 -21.77
CA VAL A 23 -6.22 -5.14 -20.87
C VAL A 23 -5.58 -5.27 -19.49
N ALA A 24 -4.60 -4.42 -19.21
CA ALA A 24 -4.04 -4.28 -17.87
C ALA A 24 -5.05 -3.51 -17.00
N THR A 25 -5.79 -4.22 -16.17
CA THR A 25 -6.51 -3.62 -15.05
C THR A 25 -5.48 -3.07 -14.06
N ARG A 26 -5.17 -1.76 -14.14
CA ARG A 26 -4.48 -1.07 -13.06
C ARG A 26 -5.44 -1.01 -11.88
N GLY A 27 -5.32 -2.00 -11.00
CA GLY A 27 -5.86 -1.89 -9.66
C GLY A 27 -5.03 -0.83 -8.95
N ASP A 28 -5.53 0.41 -8.92
CA ASP A 28 -5.11 1.39 -7.92
C ASP A 28 -5.71 0.98 -6.58
N SER A 29 -5.29 -0.18 -6.09
CA SER A 29 -5.49 -0.60 -4.73
C SER A 29 -4.59 0.30 -3.90
N THR A 30 -5.10 1.47 -3.54
CA THR A 30 -4.52 2.29 -2.49
C THR A 30 -4.83 1.59 -1.17
N GLU A 31 -4.31 0.37 -1.00
CA GLU A 31 -4.22 -0.28 0.29
C GLU A 31 -3.28 0.60 1.10
N GLN A 32 -3.87 1.50 1.90
CA GLN A 32 -3.15 2.11 3.00
C GLN A 32 -2.73 0.95 3.91
N ALA A 33 -1.52 0.47 3.66
CA ALA A 33 -0.90 -0.55 4.48
C ALA A 33 -1.05 -0.10 5.94
N ALA A 34 -1.65 -0.96 6.75
CA ALA A 34 -1.85 -0.68 8.16
C ALA A 34 -0.50 -0.32 8.78
N VAL A 35 -0.38 0.93 9.24
CA VAL A 35 0.86 1.47 9.77
C VAL A 35 1.18 0.72 11.07
N LYS A 36 2.25 -0.07 11.04
CA LYS A 36 2.72 -0.81 12.22
C LYS A 36 3.45 0.16 13.14
N THR A 37 2.93 0.37 14.34
CA THR A 37 3.58 1.19 15.37
C THR A 37 4.13 0.34 16.51
N MET A 38 5.24 0.76 17.12
CA MET A 38 5.78 0.17 18.34
C MET A 38 6.18 1.22 19.38
N PRO A 39 6.17 0.87 20.69
CA PRO A 39 6.74 1.73 21.72
C PRO A 39 8.26 1.79 21.58
N LEU A 40 8.83 2.99 21.72
CA LEU A 40 10.26 3.24 21.78
C LEU A 40 10.56 4.16 22.96
N THR A 41 11.50 3.77 23.82
CA THR A 41 11.93 4.62 24.94
C THR A 41 13.39 5.01 24.75
N ILE A 42 13.66 6.31 24.76
CA ILE A 42 15.01 6.87 24.74
C ILE A 42 15.38 7.26 26.17
N THR A 43 16.40 6.62 26.74
CA THR A 43 16.93 6.95 28.07
C THR A 43 18.08 7.95 27.92
N SER A 44 17.97 9.10 28.58
CA SER A 44 19.00 10.14 28.60
C SER A 44 19.28 10.60 30.03
N PRO A 45 20.36 11.38 30.29
CA PRO A 45 20.60 11.98 31.60
C PRO A 45 19.45 12.85 32.10
N ASN A 46 18.63 13.41 31.20
CA ASN A 46 17.46 14.24 31.54
C ASN A 46 16.19 13.42 31.79
N GLY A 47 16.28 12.08 31.74
CA GLY A 47 15.16 11.17 31.97
C GLY A 47 14.85 10.29 30.77
N ALA A 48 13.78 9.50 30.92
CA ALA A 48 13.26 8.62 29.88
C ALA A 48 12.20 9.34 29.05
N HIS A 49 12.32 9.24 27.72
CA HIS A 49 11.39 9.81 26.76
C HIS A 49 10.71 8.68 25.99
N ALA A 50 9.38 8.57 26.14
CA ALA A 50 8.59 7.55 25.48
C ALA A 50 8.03 8.09 24.15
N PHE A 51 8.13 7.28 23.12
CA PHE A 51 7.64 7.54 21.77
C PHE A 51 6.80 6.37 21.29
N LYS A 52 5.84 6.68 20.40
CA LYS A 52 5.12 5.71 19.60
C LYS A 52 5.55 5.88 18.15
N VAL A 53 6.39 4.96 17.68
CA VAL A 53 7.05 5.09 16.38
C VAL A 53 6.46 4.13 15.36
N GLU A 54 6.28 4.60 14.14
CA GLU A 54 6.00 3.79 12.97
C GLU A 54 7.24 2.98 12.56
N ILE A 55 7.02 1.77 12.02
CA ILE A 55 8.11 0.88 11.61
C ILE A 55 8.28 0.95 10.09
N ALA A 56 9.47 1.35 9.64
CA ALA A 56 9.89 1.26 8.24
C ALA A 56 10.95 0.15 8.09
N LYS A 57 10.55 -1.01 7.54
CA LYS A 57 11.42 -2.20 7.42
C LYS A 57 11.96 -2.43 6.01
N SER A 58 11.16 -2.14 4.99
CA SER A 58 11.55 -2.29 3.59
C SER A 58 12.24 -1.04 3.06
N ALA A 59 13.12 -1.19 2.07
CA ALA A 59 13.77 -0.06 1.41
C ALA A 59 12.77 0.97 0.85
N ALA A 60 11.60 0.51 0.38
CA ALA A 60 10.55 1.40 -0.10
C ALA A 60 9.89 2.22 1.03
N GLU A 61 9.65 1.61 2.19
CA GLU A 61 9.15 2.33 3.38
C GLU A 61 10.21 3.32 3.90
N GLN A 62 11.47 2.91 3.94
CA GLN A 62 12.57 3.78 4.38
C GLN A 62 12.78 4.96 3.42
N ALA A 63 12.73 4.74 2.11
CA ALA A 63 12.86 5.80 1.11
C ALA A 63 11.67 6.78 1.15
N ARG A 64 10.46 6.27 1.42
CA ARG A 64 9.27 7.11 1.63
C ARG A 64 9.39 7.93 2.92
N GLY A 65 9.87 7.31 4.00
CA GLY A 65 9.93 7.93 5.32
C GLY A 65 8.59 8.52 5.75
N LEU A 66 8.62 9.72 6.31
CA LEU A 66 7.44 10.47 6.75
C LEU A 66 6.82 11.33 5.63
N MET A 67 7.19 11.14 4.37
CA MET A 67 6.57 11.89 3.28
C MET A 67 5.05 11.68 3.28
N TYR A 68 4.31 12.76 3.01
CA TYR A 68 2.85 12.81 3.00
C TYR A 68 2.17 12.66 4.38
N ARG A 69 2.94 12.59 5.48
CA ARG A 69 2.36 12.74 6.83
C ARG A 69 1.99 14.21 7.03
N THR A 70 0.71 14.47 7.25
CA THR A 70 0.18 15.82 7.49
C THR A 70 0.27 16.25 8.96
N ASP A 71 0.49 15.29 9.86
CA ASP A 71 0.61 15.49 11.30
C ASP A 71 1.64 14.50 11.87
N LEU A 72 2.39 14.96 12.86
CA LEU A 72 3.33 14.16 13.65
C LEU A 72 3.29 14.66 15.10
N LYS A 73 2.79 13.82 15.99
CA LYS A 73 2.69 14.16 17.42
C LYS A 73 4.08 14.36 18.05
N PRO A 74 4.19 15.09 19.17
CA PRO A 74 5.46 15.27 19.89
C PRO A 74 6.12 13.96 20.34
N ASP A 75 5.32 12.92 20.60
CA ASP A 75 5.73 11.57 20.94
C ASP A 75 5.68 10.61 19.74
N GLY A 76 5.39 11.12 18.54
CA GLY A 76 5.35 10.36 17.30
C GLY A 76 6.71 10.29 16.63
N GLY A 77 6.92 9.25 15.82
CA GLY A 77 8.12 9.15 15.01
C GLY A 77 8.08 7.97 14.04
N MET A 78 9.18 7.75 13.35
CA MET A 78 9.40 6.56 12.53
C MET A 78 10.79 6.02 12.82
N ILE A 79 10.89 4.70 12.95
CA ILE A 79 12.15 4.00 13.12
C ILE A 79 12.44 3.16 11.89
N PHE A 80 13.69 3.26 11.46
CA PHE A 80 14.23 2.68 10.23
C PHE A 80 15.18 1.56 10.66
N TRP A 81 14.91 0.35 10.19
CA TRP A 81 15.72 -0.81 10.53
C TRP A 81 15.47 -1.94 9.50
N PRO A 82 16.44 -2.85 9.28
CA PRO A 82 17.85 -2.55 9.41
C PRO A 82 18.23 -1.33 8.56
#